data_AF-A0A523AZQ9-F1
#
_entry.id   AF-A0A523AZQ9-F1
#
_cell.length_a   1.000
_cell.length_b   1.000
_cell.length_c   1.000
_cell.angle_alpha   90.00
_cell.angle_beta   90.00
_cell.angle_gamma   90.00
#
_symmetry.space_group_name_H-M   'P 1'
#
loop_
_entity.id
_entity.type
_entity.pdbx_description
1 polymer ?
#
loop_
_entity_poly.entity_id
_entity_poly.type
_entity_poly.pdbx_seq_one_letter_code
_entity_poly.pdbx_strand_id
1 'polypeptide(L)'
;MVLSPKAASHVMQVIVEEFLNARSWRWHLKDGYSNLTILDDPTIEGGYGNFFFDDEGVKARRKKLIEDGRLVSLLHNRETAYVHGVEPTGNGRGFAVPPSLYTAI
;
A
#
# COMPACT_ATOMS: atom_id res chain seq x y z
N MET A 1 15.46 12.21 -1.00
CA MET A 1 15.93 12.12 -2.40
C MET A 1 14.71 12.26 -3.30
N VAL A 2 14.74 13.12 -4.32
CA VAL A 2 13.66 13.21 -5.31
C VAL A 2 14.06 12.32 -6.49
N LEU A 3 13.25 11.31 -6.80
CA LEU A 3 13.47 10.41 -7.94
C LEU A 3 12.95 11.07 -9.22
N SER A 4 13.65 10.88 -10.33
CA SER A 4 13.08 11.18 -11.65
C SER A 4 11.89 10.23 -11.91
N PRO A 5 10.88 10.62 -12.71
CA PRO A 5 9.72 9.75 -12.97
C PRO A 5 10.08 8.36 -13.48
N LYS A 6 11.12 8.26 -14.31
CA LYS A 6 11.64 6.99 -14.82
C LYS A 6 12.27 6.13 -13.73
N ALA A 7 13.03 6.74 -12.81
CA ALA A 7 13.59 6.04 -11.67
C ALA A 7 12.50 5.61 -10.67
N ALA A 8 11.50 6.45 -10.42
CA ALA A 8 10.35 6.13 -9.57
C ALA A 8 9.55 4.95 -10.13
N SER A 9 9.29 4.92 -11.44
CA SER A 9 8.60 3.81 -12.11
C SER A 9 9.38 2.50 -12.00
N HIS A 10 10.70 2.53 -12.18
CA HIS A 10 11.54 1.32 -12.04
C HIS A 10 11.57 0.80 -10.61
N VAL A 11 11.68 1.71 -9.62
CA VAL A 11 11.60 1.35 -8.20
C VAL A 11 10.25 0.73 -7.88
N MET A 12 9.16 1.33 -8.37
CA MET A 12 7.81 0.82 -8.11
C MET A 12 7.59 -0.55 -8.76
N GLN A 13 8.11 -0.77 -9.97
CA GLN A 13 8.01 -2.05 -10.66
C GLN A 13 8.76 -3.16 -9.91
N VAL A 14 9.99 -2.89 -9.46
CA VAL A 14 10.76 -3.85 -8.64
C VAL A 14 10.02 -4.20 -7.35
N ILE A 15 9.42 -3.21 -6.70
CA ILE A 15 8.66 -3.44 -5.47
C ILE A 15 7.42 -4.28 -5.72
N VAL A 16 6.69 -4.03 -6.82
CA VAL A 16 5.51 -4.82 -7.18
C VAL A 16 5.89 -6.25 -7.54
N GLU A 17 6.96 -6.46 -8.32
CA GLU A 17 7.44 -7.79 -8.70
C GLU A 17 7.91 -8.60 -7.49
N GLU A 18 8.64 -7.98 -6.57
CA GLU A 18 9.04 -8.60 -5.30
C GLU A 18 7.81 -8.92 -4.43
N PHE A 19 6.81 -8.02 -4.38
CA PHE A 19 5.57 -8.21 -3.61
C PHE A 19 4.66 -9.32 -4.18
N LEU A 20 4.62 -9.51 -5.50
CA LEU A 20 3.82 -10.56 -6.13
C LEU A 20 4.48 -11.94 -6.03
N ASN A 21 5.82 -11.99 -6.03
CA ASN A 21 6.57 -13.24 -5.89
C ASN A 21 6.73 -13.69 -4.42
N ALA A 22 6.24 -12.88 -3.50
CA ALA A 22 6.45 -13.00 -2.07
C ALA A 22 5.54 -14.03 -1.37
N ARG A 23 6.07 -15.21 -1.03
CA ARG A 23 5.32 -16.26 -0.29
C ARG A 23 5.29 -16.13 1.25
N SER A 24 5.88 -15.11 1.87
CA SER A 24 6.10 -15.10 3.34
C SER A 24 6.10 -13.71 3.95
N TRP A 25 5.33 -13.46 5.01
CA TRP A 25 4.96 -12.12 5.51
C TRP A 25 6.05 -11.41 6.32
N ARG A 26 7.27 -11.95 6.32
CA ARG A 26 8.46 -11.44 7.02
C ARG A 26 9.46 -10.91 5.97
N TRP A 27 9.12 -9.79 5.36
CA TRP A 27 9.94 -9.16 4.31
C TRP A 27 10.96 -8.19 4.88
N HIS A 28 12.20 -8.37 4.45
CA HIS A 28 13.27 -7.38 4.52
C HIS A 28 13.76 -7.17 3.09
N LEU A 29 13.69 -5.94 2.57
CA LEU A 29 14.37 -5.64 1.32
C LEU A 29 15.88 -5.83 1.55
N LYS A 30 16.58 -6.42 0.57
CA LYS A 30 18.02 -6.74 0.67
C LYS A 30 18.86 -5.54 1.10
N ASP A 31 20.04 -5.82 1.66
CA ASP A 31 21.06 -4.83 2.02
C ASP A 31 21.36 -3.90 0.83
N GLY A 32 20.79 -2.70 0.84
CA GLY A 32 20.75 -1.79 -0.31
C GLY A 32 19.56 -0.83 -0.28
N TYR A 33 18.49 -1.17 0.45
CA TYR A 33 17.29 -0.33 0.59
C TYR A 33 17.12 0.27 1.99
N SER A 34 18.14 0.24 2.84
CA SER A 34 18.06 0.70 4.24
C SER A 34 17.72 2.20 4.39
N ASN A 35 17.77 2.98 3.31
CA ASN A 35 17.39 4.38 3.26
C ASN A 35 16.08 4.63 2.47
N LEU A 36 15.38 3.57 2.07
CA LEU A 36 14.11 3.65 1.34
C LEU A 36 12.95 3.73 2.34
N THR A 37 12.14 4.79 2.22
CA THR A 37 10.85 4.93 2.90
C THR A 37 9.78 5.20 1.86
N ILE A 38 8.66 4.47 1.92
CA ILE A 38 7.52 4.63 1.02
C ILE A 38 6.28 4.99 1.82
N LEU A 39 5.58 6.02 1.34
CA LEU A 39 4.40 6.58 1.96
C LEU A 39 3.20 6.43 1.03
N ASP A 40 2.05 6.08 1.60
CA ASP A 40 0.74 6.30 0.99
C ASP A 40 0.10 7.49 1.72
N ASP A 41 -0.11 8.60 1.02
CA ASP A 41 -0.66 9.82 1.61
C ASP A 41 -1.76 10.46 0.72
N PRO A 42 -3.01 10.00 0.85
CA PRO A 42 -4.16 10.59 0.16
C PRO A 42 -4.59 11.94 0.73
N THR A 43 -3.94 12.45 1.78
CA THR A 43 -4.29 13.73 2.43
C THR A 43 -3.61 14.95 1.81
N ILE A 44 -2.71 14.73 0.84
CA ILE A 44 -2.05 15.81 0.10
C ILE A 44 -3.07 16.51 -0.80
N GLU A 45 -3.36 17.77 -0.49
CA GLU A 45 -4.28 18.60 -1.26
C GLU A 45 -3.80 18.78 -2.71
N GLY A 46 -4.70 18.58 -3.67
CA GLY A 46 -4.37 18.60 -5.10
C GLY A 46 -3.52 17.42 -5.59
N GLY A 47 -3.17 16.48 -4.72
CA GLY A 47 -2.47 15.25 -5.09
C GLY A 47 -3.34 14.32 -5.93
N TYR A 48 -2.71 13.60 -6.87
CA TYR A 48 -3.42 12.59 -7.66
C TYR A 48 -3.88 11.45 -6.76
N GLY A 49 -5.19 11.16 -6.78
CA GLY A 49 -5.77 10.15 -5.89
C GLY A 49 -5.96 10.63 -4.44
N ASN A 50 -6.07 11.94 -4.20
CA ASN A 50 -6.45 12.48 -2.90
C ASN A 50 -7.90 12.13 -2.53
N PHE A 51 -8.17 11.89 -1.25
CA PHE A 51 -9.51 11.65 -0.72
C PHE A 51 -9.52 11.77 0.81
N PHE A 52 -10.69 12.05 1.39
CA PHE A 52 -10.85 12.16 2.85
C PHE A 52 -11.34 10.88 3.51
N PHE A 53 -12.11 10.07 2.78
CA PHE A 53 -12.63 8.78 3.19
C PHE A 53 -12.55 7.84 2.00
N ASP A 54 -12.26 6.56 2.25
CA ASP A 54 -12.36 5.53 1.22
C ASP A 54 -13.83 5.17 0.93
N ASP A 55 -14.06 4.26 -0.01
CA ASP A 55 -15.41 3.91 -0.46
C ASP A 55 -16.18 3.07 0.60
N GLU A 56 -15.53 2.68 1.69
CA GLU A 56 -16.11 1.96 2.83
C GLU A 56 -16.38 2.89 4.04
N GLY A 57 -16.08 4.19 3.90
CA GLY A 57 -16.26 5.20 4.93
C GLY A 57 -15.13 5.26 5.96
N VAL A 58 -13.97 4.67 5.68
CA VAL A 58 -12.80 4.72 6.57
C VAL A 58 -11.99 5.97 6.28
N LYS A 59 -11.67 6.74 7.33
CA LYS A 59 -10.93 8.00 7.21
C LYS A 59 -9.53 7.78 6.62
N ALA A 60 -9.24 8.55 5.58
CA ALA A 60 -7.94 8.56 4.92
C ALA A 60 -6.85 9.16 5.84
N ARG A 61 -5.66 8.57 5.80
CA ARG A 61 -4.50 9.00 6.59
C ARG A 61 -3.20 8.65 5.89
N ARG A 62 -2.15 9.42 6.18
CA ARG A 62 -0.77 9.09 5.79
C ARG A 62 -0.33 7.78 6.45
N LYS A 63 0.29 6.90 5.67
CA LYS A 63 0.80 5.60 6.11
C LYS A 63 2.21 5.38 5.59
N LYS A 64 3.05 4.74 6.40
CA LYS A 64 4.36 4.22 5.95
C LYS A 64 4.15 2.77 5.52
N LEU A 65 4.43 2.46 4.26
CA LEU A 65 4.41 1.08 3.78
C LEU A 65 5.76 0.41 4.00
N ILE A 66 6.81 1.15 3.66
CA ILE A 66 8.20 0.75 3.89
C ILE A 66 8.88 1.84 4.73
N GLU A 67 9.63 1.42 5.74
CA GLU A 67 10.48 2.28 6.56
C GLU A 67 11.87 1.65 6.64
N ASP A 68 12.89 2.41 6.22
CA ASP A 68 14.29 1.98 6.17
C ASP A 68 14.49 0.60 5.53
N GLY A 69 13.81 0.38 4.40
CA GLY A 69 13.86 -0.89 3.65
C GLY A 69 13.06 -2.05 4.27
N ARG A 70 12.32 -1.81 5.35
CA ARG A 70 11.48 -2.83 6.01
C ARG A 70 10.01 -2.58 5.71
N LEU A 71 9.28 -3.62 5.33
CA LEU A 71 7.83 -3.56 5.21
C LEU A 71 7.23 -3.39 6.61
N VAL A 72 6.54 -2.28 6.85
CA VAL A 72 5.99 -1.94 8.17
C VAL A 72 4.46 -1.90 8.20
N SER A 73 3.80 -1.73 7.05
CA SER A 73 2.35 -1.87 6.95
C SER A 73 1.88 -2.24 5.54
N LEU A 74 0.65 -2.72 5.47
CA LEU A 74 -0.06 -3.04 4.23
C LEU A 74 -1.30 -2.14 4.08
N LEU A 75 -1.83 -2.11 2.86
CA LEU A 75 -3.08 -1.44 2.55
C LEU A 75 -4.24 -2.42 2.70
N HIS A 76 -5.21 -2.08 3.53
CA HIS A 76 -6.36 -2.91 3.85
C HIS A 76 -7.68 -2.17 3.62
N ASN A 77 -8.62 -2.91 3.03
CA ASN A 77 -10.05 -2.69 3.19
C ASN A 77 -10.55 -3.37 4.48
N ARG A 78 -11.84 -3.24 4.81
CA ARG A 78 -12.43 -3.86 6.00
C ARG A 78 -12.30 -5.38 6.04
N GLU A 79 -12.50 -6.04 4.91
CA GLU A 79 -12.45 -7.50 4.82
C GLU A 79 -11.04 -8.03 5.15
N THR A 80 -10.02 -7.55 4.44
CA THR A 80 -8.64 -7.98 4.67
C THR A 80 -8.14 -7.56 6.05
N ALA A 81 -8.55 -6.39 6.54
CA ALA A 81 -8.26 -5.97 7.91
C ALA A 81 -8.81 -6.97 8.94
N TYR A 82 -10.06 -7.39 8.77
CA TYR A 82 -10.70 -8.40 9.63
C TYR A 82 -9.97 -9.76 9.57
N VAL A 83 -9.66 -10.25 8.36
CA VAL A 83 -8.94 -11.53 8.17
C VAL A 83 -7.57 -11.52 8.87
N HIS A 84 -6.89 -10.38 8.87
CA HIS A 84 -5.57 -10.22 9.49
C HIS A 84 -5.61 -9.73 10.94
N GLY A 85 -6.79 -9.48 11.51
CA GLY A 85 -6.94 -8.99 12.88
C GLY A 85 -6.34 -7.60 13.12
N VAL A 86 -6.36 -6.74 12.09
CA VAL A 86 -5.83 -5.37 12.14
C VAL A 86 -6.92 -4.35 11.85
N GLU A 87 -6.63 -3.07 12.08
CA GLU A 87 -7.54 -1.97 11.75
C GLU A 87 -7.53 -1.63 10.25
N PRO A 88 -8.67 -1.29 9.64
CA PRO A 88 -8.73 -0.81 8.26
C PRO A 88 -7.86 0.43 8.05
N THR A 89 -7.22 0.52 6.88
CA THR A 89 -6.21 1.56 6.60
C THR A 89 -6.71 2.69 5.70
N GLY A 90 -7.99 2.65 5.30
CA GLY A 90 -8.59 3.66 4.43
C GLY A 90 -8.19 3.46 2.97
N ASN A 91 -8.20 2.21 2.50
CA ASN A 91 -7.79 1.83 1.14
C ASN A 91 -8.80 0.94 0.43
N GLY A 92 -10.02 0.79 0.97
CA GLY A 92 -11.12 0.14 0.27
C GLY A 92 -11.60 1.03 -0.87
N ARG A 93 -11.12 0.76 -2.09
CA ARG A 93 -11.46 1.52 -3.29
C ARG A 93 -12.17 0.62 -4.30
N GLY A 94 -13.33 1.04 -4.79
CA GLY A 94 -14.10 0.27 -5.76
C GLY A 94 -15.37 0.98 -6.23
N PHE A 95 -15.49 1.14 -7.56
CA PHE A 95 -16.77 1.48 -8.18
C PHE A 95 -17.60 0.19 -8.31
N ALA A 96 -18.60 0.04 -7.44
CA ALA A 96 -19.77 -0.84 -7.63
C ALA A 96 -19.50 -2.18 -8.37
N VAL A 97 -18.60 -2.99 -7.84
CA VAL A 97 -18.72 -4.45 -8.00
C VAL A 97 -19.00 -4.96 -6.60
N PRO A 98 -20.18 -5.57 -6.32
CA PRO A 98 -20.34 -6.28 -5.06
C PRO A 98 -19.19 -7.30 -4.99
N PRO A 99 -18.53 -7.49 -3.84
CA PRO A 99 -17.43 -8.44 -3.73
C PRO A 99 -17.96 -9.81 -4.18
N SER A 100 -17.60 -10.20 -5.41
CA SER A 100 -17.81 -11.56 -5.85
C SER A 100 -16.77 -12.39 -5.09
N LEU A 101 -17.23 -13.50 -4.55
CA LEU A 101 -16.51 -14.46 -3.71
C LEU A 101 -15.27 -15.11 -4.36
N TYR A 102 -14.58 -14.45 -5.30
CA TYR A 102 -13.63 -15.09 -6.21
C TYR A 102 -12.21 -14.54 -6.24
N THR A 103 -11.87 -13.51 -5.46
CA THR A 103 -10.46 -13.07 -5.35
C THR A 103 -9.88 -13.48 -4.01
N ALA A 104 -9.89 -14.80 -3.76
CA ALA A 104 -9.14 -15.46 -2.71
C ALA A 104 -8.34 -16.62 -3.32
N ILE A 105 -7.24 -16.28 -4.00
CA ILE A 105 -6.05 -17.12 -4.23
C ILE A 105 -4.86 -16.24 -4.58
#